data_AF-A0A0B1RYD2-F1
#
_entry.id   AF-A0A0B1RYD2-F1
#
_cell.length_a   1.000
_cell.length_b   1.000
_cell.length_c   1.000
_cell.angle_alpha   90.00
_cell.angle_beta   90.00
_cell.angle_gamma   90.00
#
_symmetry.space_group_name_H-M   'P 1'
#
loop_
_entity.id
_entity.type
_entity.pdbx_description
1 polymer ?
#
loop_
_entity_poly.entity_id
_entity_poly.type
_entity_poly.pdbx_seq_one_letter_code
_entity_poly.pdbx_strand_id
1 'polypeptide(L)'
;MLVVAPVFDPTQTSESQTQASTFIFDHEKDFKVVVTEEFLEYVQDDALSIEVWGHRSGGTTDQIEPILDAEEKNKSLQARWSEVSRRLELFTEFRELNETGQWIPVEVRQQDDVATGGVHQLKQGQQRRLVVGLSLPQHGAGLPLGIDTITSVSIGCVCVCDAAQQLEQQLDS
;
A
#
# COMPACT_ATOMS: atom_id res chain seq x y z
N MET A 1 -8.28 -1.26 -27.08
CA MET A 1 -8.04 -0.03 -26.30
C MET A 1 -6.56 0.31 -26.39
N LEU A 2 -6.20 1.44 -27.00
CA LEU A 2 -4.82 1.93 -27.05
C LEU A 2 -4.61 2.85 -25.85
N VAL A 3 -3.56 2.60 -25.08
CA VAL A 3 -3.20 3.42 -23.91
C VAL A 3 -1.81 3.97 -24.12
N VAL A 4 -1.67 5.28 -23.95
CA VAL A 4 -0.42 6.01 -24.17
C VAL A 4 -0.09 6.77 -22.89
N ALA A 5 1.09 6.50 -22.34
CA ALA A 5 1.61 7.24 -21.19
C ALA A 5 2.28 8.55 -21.66
N PRO A 6 2.26 9.62 -20.85
CA PRO A 6 3.01 10.83 -21.15
C PRO A 6 4.52 10.57 -21.08
N VAL A 7 5.30 11.43 -21.74
CA VAL A 7 6.77 11.36 -21.71
C VAL A 7 7.28 11.64 -20.30
N PHE A 8 8.11 10.76 -19.76
CA PHE A 8 8.69 10.85 -18.41
C PHE A 8 10.20 11.07 -18.47
N ASP A 9 10.68 12.17 -17.89
CA ASP A 9 12.11 12.46 -17.74
C ASP A 9 12.55 12.19 -16.29
N PRO A 10 13.35 11.13 -16.04
CA PRO A 10 13.77 10.73 -14.69
C PRO A 10 14.79 11.69 -14.06
N THR A 11 15.30 12.67 -14.80
CA THR A 11 16.29 13.65 -14.29
C THR A 11 15.64 14.85 -13.61
N GLN A 12 14.32 15.01 -13.74
CA GLN A 12 13.56 16.08 -13.08
C GLN A 12 13.20 15.67 -11.65
N THR A 13 13.45 16.55 -10.68
CA THR A 13 13.06 16.34 -9.28
C THR A 13 11.54 16.25 -9.16
N SER A 14 11.07 15.40 -8.25
CA SER A 14 9.63 15.13 -8.05
C SER A 14 8.81 16.41 -7.81
N GLU A 15 9.41 17.46 -7.22
CA GLU A 15 8.78 18.76 -6.97
C GLU A 15 8.52 19.57 -8.25
N SER A 16 9.37 19.43 -9.28
CA SER A 16 9.18 20.11 -10.57
C SER A 16 8.13 19.42 -11.44
N GLN A 17 7.96 18.10 -11.27
CA GLN A 17 6.96 17.31 -11.99
C GLN A 17 5.52 17.59 -11.50
N THR A 18 5.34 17.89 -10.21
CA THR A 18 4.01 18.20 -9.65
C THR A 18 3.49 19.59 -10.03
N GLN A 19 4.35 20.48 -10.55
CA GLN A 19 4.00 21.85 -10.96
C GLN A 19 3.80 22.00 -12.47
N ALA A 20 4.07 20.97 -13.26
CA ALA A 20 3.89 21.01 -14.70
C ALA A 20 2.38 21.00 -15.06
N SER A 21 1.87 22.13 -15.56
CA SER A 21 0.49 22.25 -16.03
C SER A 21 0.25 21.64 -17.42
N THR A 22 1.32 21.18 -18.09
CA THR A 22 1.29 20.68 -19.46
C THR A 22 1.97 19.31 -19.52
N PHE A 23 1.27 18.32 -20.08
CA PHE A 23 1.78 16.97 -20.30
C PHE A 23 1.99 16.75 -21.79
N ILE A 24 3.18 16.29 -22.16
CA ILE A 24 3.53 15.97 -23.54
C ILE A 24 3.37 14.46 -23.75
N PHE A 25 2.61 14.09 -24.76
CA PHE A 25 2.48 12.73 -25.26
C PHE A 25 3.16 12.67 -26.62
N ASP A 26 4.17 11.82 -26.76
CA ASP A 26 4.87 11.59 -28.02
C ASP A 26 4.58 10.17 -28.48
N HIS A 27 3.49 10.01 -29.22
CA HIS A 27 3.04 8.71 -29.73
C HIS A 27 2.39 8.85 -31.10
N GLU A 28 2.95 8.13 -32.07
CA GLU A 28 2.43 8.04 -33.43
C GLU A 28 2.10 6.58 -33.75
N LYS A 29 0.93 6.36 -34.38
CA LYS A 29 0.51 5.02 -34.79
C LYS A 29 -0.37 5.06 -36.04
N ASP A 30 0.09 4.37 -37.07
CA ASP A 30 -0.66 4.19 -38.31
C ASP A 30 -1.70 3.07 -38.22
N PHE A 31 -2.88 3.32 -38.77
CA PHE A 31 -3.94 2.34 -38.90
C PHE A 31 -4.32 2.18 -40.37
N LYS A 32 -4.29 0.94 -40.86
CA LYS A 32 -4.82 0.61 -42.18
C LYS A 32 -6.30 0.27 -42.04
N VAL A 33 -7.16 1.14 -42.55
CA VAL A 33 -8.62 0.95 -42.57
C VAL A 33 -9.10 0.73 -44.00
N VAL A 34 -10.10 -0.15 -44.14
CA VAL A 34 -10.78 -0.40 -45.42
C VAL A 34 -11.92 0.60 -45.54
N VAL A 35 -11.93 1.38 -46.62
CA VAL A 35 -12.95 2.41 -46.85
C VAL A 35 -14.18 1.76 -47.50
N THR A 36 -15.29 1.71 -46.77
CA THR A 36 -16.60 1.22 -47.23
C THR A 36 -17.66 2.33 -47.12
N GLU A 37 -18.82 2.17 -47.76
CA GLU A 37 -19.94 3.14 -47.61
C GLU A 37 -20.37 3.28 -46.14
N GLU A 38 -20.49 2.16 -45.40
CA GLU A 38 -20.81 2.18 -43.97
C GLU A 38 -19.76 2.95 -43.15
N PHE A 39 -18.47 2.82 -43.48
CA PHE A 39 -17.42 3.59 -42.81
C PHE A 39 -17.51 5.09 -43.13
N LEU A 40 -17.84 5.44 -44.38
CA LEU A 40 -18.02 6.83 -44.81
C LEU A 40 -19.22 7.49 -44.13
N GLU A 41 -20.34 6.77 -44.01
CA GLU A 41 -21.51 7.22 -43.24
C GLU A 41 -21.15 7.41 -41.76
N TYR A 42 -20.43 6.45 -41.17
CA TYR A 42 -20.00 6.54 -39.77
C TYR A 42 -19.11 7.75 -39.48
N VAL A 43 -18.09 8.04 -40.30
CA VAL A 43 -17.23 9.22 -40.08
C VAL A 43 -17.92 10.54 -40.43
N GLN A 44 -19.04 10.49 -41.16
CA GLN A 44 -19.84 11.67 -41.49
C GLN A 44 -20.80 12.03 -40.35
N ASP A 45 -21.33 11.02 -39.66
CA ASP A 45 -22.34 11.20 -38.60
C ASP A 45 -21.77 11.10 -37.17
N ASP A 46 -20.60 10.49 -36.98
CA ASP A 46 -20.02 10.19 -35.66
C ASP A 46 -18.56 10.67 -35.53
N ALA A 47 -18.04 10.69 -34.29
CA ALA A 47 -16.73 11.20 -33.94
C ALA A 47 -15.89 10.19 -33.15
N LEU A 48 -14.56 10.24 -33.33
CA LEU A 48 -13.63 9.47 -32.53
C LEU A 48 -13.50 10.09 -31.13
N SER A 49 -13.82 9.33 -30.09
CA SER A 49 -13.58 9.75 -28.71
C SER A 49 -12.14 9.46 -28.28
N ILE A 50 -11.50 10.48 -27.69
CA ILE A 50 -10.20 10.34 -27.03
C ILE A 50 -10.41 10.74 -25.58
N GLU A 51 -10.11 9.82 -24.68
CA GLU A 51 -10.23 10.06 -23.25
C GLU A 51 -8.85 10.26 -22.65
N VAL A 52 -8.64 11.41 -22.02
CA VAL A 52 -7.44 11.70 -21.26
C VAL A 52 -7.75 11.53 -19.78
N TRP A 53 -7.12 10.53 -19.17
CA TRP A 53 -7.32 10.20 -17.77
C TRP A 53 -6.23 10.86 -16.93
N GLY A 54 -6.62 11.66 -15.94
CA GLY A 54 -5.72 12.30 -15.00
C GLY A 54 -6.29 12.27 -13.58
N HIS A 55 -5.44 12.47 -12.57
CA HIS A 55 -5.94 12.69 -11.21
C HIS A 55 -6.63 14.05 -11.14
N ARG A 56 -7.92 14.04 -10.80
CA ARG A 56 -8.75 15.24 -10.75
C ARG A 56 -8.37 16.07 -9.52
N SER A 57 -7.64 17.16 -9.72
CA SER A 57 -7.70 18.31 -8.81
C SER A 57 -9.15 18.82 -8.86
N GLY A 58 -9.87 18.75 -7.75
CA GLY A 58 -11.33 18.95 -7.73
C GLY A 58 -11.80 20.35 -8.14
N GLY A 59 -12.77 20.37 -9.06
CA GLY A 59 -13.66 21.49 -9.44
C GLY A 59 -14.40 21.08 -10.74
N THR A 60 -15.70 21.23 -10.97
CA THR A 60 -16.81 21.92 -10.30
C THR A 60 -18.10 21.25 -10.77
N THR A 61 -19.02 20.92 -9.86
CA THR A 61 -20.46 20.84 -10.16
C THR A 61 -21.13 21.70 -9.11
N ASP A 62 -21.91 22.66 -9.59
CA ASP A 62 -22.72 23.58 -8.81
C ASP A 62 -23.51 22.82 -7.74
N GLN A 63 -23.15 23.01 -6.46
CA GLN A 63 -24.07 23.18 -5.33
C GLN A 63 -23.32 23.91 -4.22
N ILE A 64 -24.02 24.87 -3.62
CA ILE A 64 -23.53 25.84 -2.64
C ILE A 64 -23.19 25.10 -1.35
N GLU A 65 -21.94 24.70 -1.20
CA GLU A 65 -21.35 24.22 0.05
C GLU A 65 -20.15 25.13 0.38
N PRO A 66 -19.96 25.52 1.65
CA PRO A 66 -18.97 26.53 2.03
C PRO A 66 -17.58 26.13 1.53
N ILE A 67 -16.97 27.05 0.78
CA ILE A 67 -15.67 26.88 0.13
C ILE A 67 -14.60 26.82 1.23
N LEU A 68 -14.24 25.60 1.64
CA LEU A 68 -12.97 25.36 2.32
C LEU A 68 -11.86 25.34 1.27
N ASP A 69 -10.79 26.09 1.53
CA ASP A 69 -9.67 26.29 0.62
C ASP A 69 -9.05 24.95 0.21
N ALA A 70 -8.54 24.86 -1.03
CA ALA A 70 -7.96 23.63 -1.56
C ALA A 70 -6.81 23.10 -0.69
N GLU A 71 -6.10 23.99 0.01
CA GLU A 71 -5.10 23.65 1.03
C GLU A 71 -5.72 23.02 2.26
N GLU A 72 -6.87 23.48 2.75
CA GLU A 72 -7.61 22.86 3.86
C GLU A 72 -8.20 21.51 3.47
N LYS A 73 -8.67 21.36 2.22
CA LYS A 73 -9.16 20.08 1.68
C LYS A 73 -8.03 19.08 1.45
N ASN A 74 -6.88 19.50 0.93
CA ASN A 74 -5.70 18.64 0.78
C ASN A 74 -5.14 18.28 2.16
N LYS A 75 -5.02 19.24 3.08
CA LYS A 75 -4.63 19.00 4.48
C LYS A 75 -5.63 18.09 5.20
N SER A 76 -6.92 18.16 4.89
CA SER A 76 -7.96 17.25 5.37
C SER A 76 -7.85 15.86 4.77
N LEU A 77 -7.59 15.71 3.48
CA LEU A 77 -7.39 14.41 2.82
C LEU A 77 -6.07 13.76 3.23
N GLN A 78 -5.01 14.53 3.37
CA GLN A 78 -3.71 14.06 3.83
C GLN A 78 -3.74 13.78 5.34
N ALA A 79 -4.52 14.53 6.12
CA ALA A 79 -4.84 14.19 7.51
C ALA A 79 -5.70 12.92 7.59
N ARG A 80 -6.74 12.77 6.77
CA ARG A 80 -7.61 11.57 6.71
C ARG A 80 -6.88 10.35 6.16
N TRP A 81 -5.98 10.52 5.19
CA TRP A 81 -5.15 9.46 4.64
C TRP A 81 -4.03 9.11 5.61
N SER A 82 -3.42 10.09 6.29
CA SER A 82 -2.50 9.85 7.41
C SER A 82 -3.24 9.18 8.58
N GLU A 83 -4.52 9.50 8.81
CA GLU A 83 -5.39 8.86 9.82
C GLU A 83 -5.74 7.42 9.44
N VAL A 84 -6.00 7.13 8.17
CA VAL A 84 -6.25 5.78 7.62
C VAL A 84 -4.96 4.95 7.54
N SER A 85 -3.84 5.58 7.17
CA SER A 85 -2.53 4.95 7.03
C SER A 85 -1.83 4.73 8.37
N ARG A 86 -2.19 5.48 9.43
CA ARG A 86 -1.61 5.34 10.78
C ARG A 86 -2.41 4.46 11.74
N ARG A 87 -3.45 3.74 11.29
CA ARG A 87 -4.42 3.13 12.23
C ARG A 87 -4.85 1.70 11.91
N LEU A 88 -4.05 0.95 11.17
CA LEU A 88 -4.13 -0.51 11.15
C LEU A 88 -2.92 -1.04 11.92
N GLU A 89 -3.14 -1.47 13.15
CA GLU A 89 -2.11 -2.11 13.96
C GLU A 89 -2.12 -3.60 13.65
N LEU A 90 -1.19 -4.04 12.81
CA LEU A 90 -0.89 -5.45 12.60
C LEU A 90 0.00 -5.94 13.74
N PHE A 91 -0.39 -7.02 14.40
CA PHE A 91 0.47 -7.70 15.37
C PHE A 91 0.63 -9.17 15.02
N THR A 92 1.79 -9.71 15.39
CA THR A 92 2.12 -11.12 15.24
C THR A 92 2.69 -11.65 16.54
N GLU A 93 2.24 -12.82 16.98
CA GLU A 93 2.71 -13.47 18.20
C GLU A 93 2.92 -14.96 17.96
N PHE A 94 4.12 -15.45 18.27
CA PHE A 94 4.35 -16.89 18.32
C PHE A 94 3.91 -17.45 19.67
N ARG A 95 3.18 -18.56 19.64
CA ARG A 95 2.80 -19.32 20.83
C ARG A 95 3.30 -20.75 20.77
N GLU A 96 3.70 -21.27 21.92
CA GLU A 96 4.08 -22.66 22.13
C GLU A 96 3.07 -23.35 23.05
N LEU A 97 2.75 -24.60 22.73
CA LEU A 97 1.95 -25.45 23.62
C LEU A 97 2.85 -25.88 24.77
N ASN A 98 2.49 -25.53 26.00
CA ASN A 98 3.21 -25.98 27.19
C ASN A 98 2.76 -27.40 27.62
N GLU A 99 3.44 -27.94 28.64
CA GLU A 99 3.15 -29.27 29.18
C GLU A 99 1.75 -29.41 29.80
N THR A 100 1.12 -28.29 30.16
CA THR A 100 -0.26 -28.26 30.68
C THR A 100 -1.31 -28.14 29.57
N GLY A 101 -0.91 -28.19 28.30
CA GLY A 101 -1.80 -28.11 27.15
C GLY A 101 -2.30 -26.70 26.82
N GLN A 102 -1.63 -25.66 27.32
CA GLN A 102 -1.98 -24.25 27.10
C GLN A 102 -1.02 -23.59 26.11
N TRP A 103 -1.56 -22.74 25.23
CA TRP A 103 -0.78 -21.93 24.29
C TRP A 103 -0.25 -20.68 24.99
N ILE A 104 1.06 -20.63 25.22
CA ILE A 104 1.75 -19.51 25.87
C ILE A 104 2.59 -18.71 24.86
N PRO A 105 2.70 -17.38 25.00
CA PRO A 105 3.58 -16.57 24.16
C PRO A 105 5.04 -17.00 24.26
N VAL A 106 5.74 -16.94 23.14
CA VAL A 106 7.18 -17.22 23.06
C VAL A 106 7.97 -16.00 23.54
N GLU A 107 9.06 -16.25 24.26
CA GLU A 107 9.98 -15.20 24.70
C GLU A 107 10.64 -14.50 23.51
N VAL A 108 10.67 -13.17 23.54
CA VAL A 108 11.24 -12.34 22.49
C VAL A 108 12.44 -11.58 23.04
N ARG A 109 13.60 -11.79 22.44
CA ARG A 109 14.81 -11.02 22.73
C ARG A 109 14.88 -9.83 21.77
N GLN A 110 14.96 -8.62 22.31
CA GLN A 110 15.22 -7.43 21.48
C GLN A 110 16.70 -7.41 21.07
N GLN A 111 16.97 -6.99 19.83
CA GLN A 111 18.30 -6.87 19.27
C GLN A 111 18.31 -5.66 18.34
N ASP A 112 19.37 -4.84 18.42
CA ASP A 112 19.43 -3.53 17.77
C ASP A 112 19.44 -3.59 16.23
N ASP A 113 19.81 -4.74 15.65
CA ASP A 113 19.89 -4.97 14.20
C ASP A 113 18.60 -5.56 13.60
N VAL A 114 17.56 -5.80 14.41
CA VAL A 114 16.31 -6.40 13.94
C VAL A 114 15.22 -5.34 13.82
N ALA A 115 14.86 -5.02 12.57
CA ALA A 115 13.76 -4.09 12.26
C ALA A 115 12.35 -4.64 12.59
N THR A 116 12.24 -5.93 12.89
CA THR A 116 11.05 -6.62 13.40
C THR A 116 11.14 -6.78 14.92
N GLY A 117 10.03 -6.90 15.64
CA GLY A 117 9.94 -6.79 17.12
C GLY A 117 10.79 -7.70 18.03
N GLY A 118 11.83 -8.35 17.51
CA GLY A 118 12.88 -9.11 18.21
C GLY A 118 13.08 -10.51 17.64
N VAL A 119 13.97 -11.26 18.26
CA VAL A 119 14.24 -12.68 17.98
C VAL A 119 13.40 -13.56 18.90
N HIS A 120 12.53 -14.39 18.33
CA HIS A 120 11.68 -15.32 19.07
C HIS A 120 12.46 -16.59 19.46
N GLN A 121 12.53 -16.89 20.76
CA GLN A 121 13.27 -18.05 21.29
C GLN A 121 12.38 -19.29 21.35
N LEU A 122 12.36 -20.06 20.27
CA LEU A 122 11.54 -21.27 20.14
C LEU A 122 12.21 -22.48 20.81
N LYS A 123 11.45 -23.24 21.61
CA LYS A 123 11.95 -24.46 22.27
C LYS A 123 11.79 -25.67 21.37
N GLN A 124 12.81 -26.51 21.29
CA GLN A 124 12.74 -27.76 20.51
C GLN A 124 11.64 -28.68 21.06
N GLY A 125 10.96 -29.43 20.17
CA GLY A 125 9.97 -30.43 20.55
C GLY A 125 8.56 -29.90 20.85
N GLN A 126 8.36 -28.57 20.95
CA GLN A 126 7.05 -27.98 21.23
C GLN A 126 6.24 -27.75 19.95
N GLN A 127 4.92 -27.93 20.04
CA GLN A 127 3.98 -27.49 18.99
C GLN A 127 3.87 -25.96 19.00
N ARG A 128 3.87 -25.33 17.82
CA ARG A 128 3.90 -23.87 17.65
C ARG A 128 2.73 -23.37 16.81
N ARG A 129 2.28 -22.16 17.09
CA ARG A 129 1.31 -21.43 16.26
C ARG A 129 1.76 -19.98 16.11
N LEU A 130 1.62 -19.45 14.91
CA LEU A 130 1.71 -18.01 14.64
C LEU A 130 0.31 -17.42 14.72
N VAL A 131 0.12 -16.47 15.63
CA VAL A 131 -1.09 -15.66 15.74
C VAL A 131 -0.84 -14.36 14.99
N VAL A 132 -1.73 -14.01 14.07
CA VAL A 132 -1.69 -12.74 13.34
C VAL A 132 -3.03 -12.05 13.56
N GLY A 133 -2.99 -10.77 13.94
CA GLY A 133 -4.19 -9.98 14.19
C GLY A 133 -4.06 -8.56 13.66
N LEU A 134 -5.19 -7.99 13.27
CA LEU A 134 -5.32 -6.55 12.99
C LEU A 134 -6.17 -5.92 14.10
N SER A 135 -5.76 -4.75 14.59
CA SER A 135 -6.59 -3.85 15.40
C SER A 135 -6.79 -2.51 14.71
N LEU A 136 -8.01 -2.00 14.86
CA LEU A 136 -8.38 -0.63 14.49
C LEU A 136 -8.49 0.18 15.79
N PRO A 137 -7.74 1.30 15.96
CA PRO A 137 -7.87 2.20 17.08
C PRO A 137 -9.29 2.76 17.17
N GLN A 138 -9.90 2.68 18.36
CA GLN A 138 -11.29 3.10 18.59
C GLN A 138 -11.49 4.63 18.61
N HIS A 139 -10.41 5.42 18.56
CA HIS A 139 -10.45 6.87 18.74
C HIS A 139 -10.24 7.63 17.42
N GLY A 140 -11.33 7.99 16.75
CA GLY A 140 -11.30 8.98 15.68
C GLY A 140 -12.64 9.13 14.98
N ALA A 141 -13.03 10.36 14.66
CA ALA A 141 -14.14 10.68 13.75
C ALA A 141 -13.77 10.40 12.27
N GLY A 142 -13.00 9.32 12.05
CA GLY A 142 -12.44 8.92 10.76
C GLY A 142 -13.42 8.08 9.94
N LEU A 143 -13.01 7.74 8.71
CA LEU A 143 -13.79 6.86 7.84
C LEU A 143 -13.98 5.48 8.52
N PRO A 144 -15.20 4.90 8.56
CA PRO A 144 -15.39 3.54 9.07
C PRO A 144 -14.60 2.55 8.20
N LEU A 145 -13.59 1.91 8.79
CA LEU A 145 -12.78 0.89 8.13
C LEU A 145 -13.30 -0.50 8.54
N GLY A 146 -13.58 -1.34 7.54
CA GLY A 146 -13.86 -2.76 7.73
C GLY A 146 -12.65 -3.59 7.33
N ILE A 147 -12.24 -4.51 8.20
CA ILE A 147 -11.23 -5.52 7.86
C ILE A 147 -11.98 -6.70 7.22
N ASP A 148 -11.57 -7.08 6.01
CA ASP A 148 -12.11 -8.25 5.31
C ASP A 148 -11.28 -9.50 5.66
N THR A 149 -10.15 -9.72 4.97
CA THR A 149 -9.40 -10.97 5.07
C THR A 149 -7.88 -10.74 4.96
N ILE A 150 -7.09 -11.52 5.72
CA ILE A 150 -5.64 -11.64 5.51
C ILE A 150 -5.41 -12.69 4.41
N THR A 151 -4.90 -12.26 3.25
CA THR A 151 -4.75 -13.12 2.06
C THR A 151 -3.56 -14.08 2.14
N SER A 152 -2.48 -13.68 2.82
CA SER A 152 -1.29 -14.52 2.97
C SER A 152 -0.45 -14.13 4.17
N VAL A 153 0.18 -15.12 4.80
CA VAL A 153 1.21 -14.94 5.83
C VAL A 153 2.38 -15.85 5.44
N SER A 154 3.59 -15.29 5.39
CA SER A 154 4.80 -16.02 5.03
C SER A 154 5.84 -15.91 6.15
N ILE A 155 6.55 -17.00 6.41
CA ILE A 155 7.64 -17.06 7.40
C ILE A 155 8.92 -17.38 6.64
N GLY A 156 9.95 -16.56 6.80
CA GLY A 156 11.27 -16.75 6.21
C GLY A 156 12.36 -16.87 7.27
N CYS A 157 13.57 -17.23 6.83
CA CYS A 157 14.80 -17.15 7.62
C CYS A 157 14.75 -17.83 9.01
N VAL A 158 14.14 -19.01 9.09
CA VAL A 158 14.15 -19.79 10.35
C VAL A 158 15.55 -20.35 10.57
N CYS A 159 16.24 -19.83 11.58
CA CYS A 159 17.58 -20.25 11.96
C CYS A 159 17.54 -21.20 13.16
N VAL A 160 18.43 -22.20 13.16
CA VAL A 160 18.72 -23.00 14.35
C VAL A 160 19.85 -22.31 15.09
N CYS A 161 19.59 -21.86 16.31
CA CYS A 161 20.64 -21.32 17.17
C CYS A 161 21.24 -22.45 18.00
N ASP A 162 22.54 -22.67 17.88
CA ASP A 162 23.29 -23.54 18.78
C ASP A 162 23.54 -22.82 20.11
N ALA A 163 23.62 -23.55 21.23
CA ALA A 163 23.88 -23.00 22.56
C ALA A 163 25.20 -22.22 22.62
N ALA A 164 26.17 -22.57 21.77
CA ALA A 164 27.44 -21.84 21.62
C ALA A 164 27.24 -20.42 21.05
N GLN A 165 26.38 -20.26 20.04
CA GLN A 165 26.09 -18.94 19.44
C GLN A 165 25.28 -18.03 20.39
N GLN A 166 24.47 -18.61 21.28
CA GLN A 166 23.77 -17.85 22.31
C GLN A 166 24.74 -17.30 23.38
N LEU A 167 25.85 -17.99 23.66
CA LEU A 167 26.84 -17.58 24.64
C LEU A 167 27.76 -16.47 24.11
N GLU A 168 28.19 -16.55 22.85
CA GLU A 168 28.97 -15.50 22.18
C GLU A 168 28.17 -14.18 22.10
N GLN A 169 26.88 -14.25 21.78
CA GLN A 169 26.01 -13.06 21.76
C GLN A 169 25.75 -12.45 23.15
N GLN A 170 25.84 -13.23 24.23
CA GLN A 170 25.75 -12.73 25.61
C GLN A 170 27.05 -12.09 26.12
N LEU A 171 28.19 -12.36 25.49
CA LEU A 171 29.48 -11.76 25.84
C LEU A 171 29.73 -10.43 25.11
N ASP A 172 29.05 -10.23 23.97
CA ASP A 172 29.13 -9.01 23.15
C ASP A 172 28.02 -7.97 23.45
N SER A 173 27.21 -8.17 24.51
CA SER A 173 26.21 -7.21 25.02
C SER A 173 26.54 -6.72 26.43
#